data_AF-A0A9D7IYH5-F1
#
_entry.id   AF-A0A9D7IYH5-F1
#
_cell.length_a   1.000
_cell.length_b   1.000
_cell.length_c   1.000
_cell.angle_alpha   90.00
_cell.angle_beta   90.00
_cell.angle_gamma   90.00
#
_symmetry.space_group_name_H-M   'P 1'
#
loop_
_entity.id
_entity.type
_entity.pdbx_description
1 polymer ?
#
loop_
_entity_poly.entity_id
_entity_poly.type
_entity_poly.pdbx_seq_one_letter_code
_entity_poly.pdbx_strand_id
1 'polypeptide(L)'
;MTQKIVRRLISSAILFSALFFTGSSVLAQVNVNSYYPNDIRPGSILFFNRYTSNPNNPQQGDTQLNITNVSQSLRAELHLFLVDGATCTVADFFLSLTQNQTSSFLLSDYDPGVQGYIVAVATNGGTPAQFNHLIGTVYIRETDGRTAVLPAISFLKRSPGEIQPKQDGSYSLLFNGIEYEQFPSSLAISSFNSQVTDQGSLVLLSPTSDLTFGAVNQISIFTLLYDDTEKSFSSSIQLRCYLYSSLTNLFNRGGSITRQVPAGRTGWIRMSATSPLIGSFIIRGPVFSGGHNLHTSGAAAFL
;
A
#
# COMPACT_ATOMS: atom_id res chain seq x y z
N MET A 1 -47.45 39.15 41.32
CA MET A 1 -47.70 37.94 40.50
C MET A 1 -47.04 38.01 39.11
N THR A 2 -46.87 39.22 38.55
CA THR A 2 -46.31 39.50 37.21
C THR A 2 -44.80 39.22 37.06
N GLN A 3 -43.99 39.43 38.10
CA GLN A 3 -42.53 39.29 38.00
C GLN A 3 -42.02 37.83 37.89
N LYS A 4 -42.76 36.85 38.46
CA LYS A 4 -42.44 35.41 38.36
C LYS A 4 -42.74 34.84 36.97
N ILE A 5 -43.70 35.42 36.24
CA ILE A 5 -44.10 34.97 34.90
C ILE A 5 -43.09 35.46 33.85
N VAL A 6 -42.62 36.71 33.96
CA VAL A 6 -41.60 37.28 33.07
C VAL A 6 -40.25 36.54 33.19
N ARG A 7 -39.85 36.15 34.41
CA ARG A 7 -38.60 35.39 34.62
C ARG A 7 -38.64 33.97 34.05
N ARG A 8 -39.82 33.34 34.03
CA ARG A 8 -40.03 32.04 33.38
C ARG A 8 -40.01 32.17 31.85
N LEU A 9 -40.64 33.20 31.29
CA LEU A 9 -40.64 33.45 29.84
C LEU A 9 -39.25 33.75 29.29
N ILE A 10 -38.42 34.51 30.00
CA ILE A 10 -37.03 34.80 29.59
C ILE A 10 -36.15 33.54 29.68
N SER A 11 -36.35 32.70 30.70
CA SER A 11 -35.61 31.43 30.84
C SER A 11 -35.99 30.42 29.74
N SER A 12 -37.26 30.38 29.34
CA SER A 12 -37.74 29.54 28.22
C SER A 12 -37.25 30.03 26.86
N ALA A 13 -37.15 31.35 26.65
CA ALA A 13 -36.68 31.93 25.39
C ALA A 13 -35.16 31.69 25.16
N ILE A 14 -34.35 31.69 26.23
CA ILE A 14 -32.91 31.40 26.14
C ILE A 14 -32.65 29.90 25.94
N LEU A 15 -33.48 29.03 26.52
CA LEU A 15 -33.41 27.58 26.28
C LEU A 15 -33.84 27.19 24.86
N PHE A 16 -34.78 27.92 24.25
CA PHE A 16 -35.16 27.70 22.85
C PHE A 16 -34.17 28.30 21.84
N SER A 17 -33.47 29.40 22.14
CA SER A 17 -32.42 29.91 21.24
C SER A 17 -31.11 29.11 21.35
N ALA A 18 -30.82 28.49 22.50
CA ALA A 18 -29.70 27.58 22.68
C ALA A 18 -29.91 26.20 22.01
N LEU A 19 -31.15 25.78 21.78
CA LEU A 19 -31.46 24.54 21.05
C LEU A 19 -31.41 24.67 19.52
N PHE A 20 -31.31 25.90 18.99
CA PHE A 20 -31.13 26.16 17.55
C PHE A 20 -29.66 26.32 17.13
N PHE A 21 -28.70 26.19 18.06
CA PHE A 21 -27.26 26.23 17.77
C PHE A 21 -26.56 24.87 17.87
N THR A 22 -27.29 23.79 18.10
CA THR A 22 -26.74 22.43 18.08
C THR A 22 -27.31 21.65 16.90
N GLY A 23 -26.48 21.38 15.89
CA GLY A 23 -26.79 20.35 14.90
C GLY A 23 -26.76 20.75 13.42
N SER A 24 -25.95 21.73 13.05
CA SER A 24 -25.44 21.80 11.68
C SER A 24 -23.93 21.68 11.72
N SER A 25 -23.42 20.51 12.14
CA SER A 25 -22.21 20.03 11.49
C SER A 25 -22.63 19.78 10.05
N VAL A 26 -22.49 20.81 9.20
CA VAL A 26 -22.26 20.57 7.79
C VAL A 26 -21.03 19.70 7.79
N LEU A 27 -21.23 18.40 7.65
CA LEU A 27 -20.21 17.57 7.09
C LEU A 27 -19.93 18.24 5.75
N ALA A 28 -18.85 19.01 5.67
CA ALA A 28 -18.01 18.88 4.51
C ALA A 28 -17.54 17.41 4.54
N GLN A 29 -18.46 16.50 4.19
CA GLN A 29 -18.10 15.23 3.63
C GLN A 29 -17.50 15.67 2.30
N VAL A 30 -16.22 16.06 2.35
CA VAL A 30 -15.34 15.93 1.19
C VAL A 30 -15.73 14.57 0.67
N ASN A 31 -16.23 14.54 -0.55
CA ASN A 31 -16.41 13.29 -1.24
C ASN A 31 -14.99 12.75 -1.44
N VAL A 32 -14.43 12.11 -0.41
CA VAL A 32 -13.32 11.19 -0.49
C VAL A 32 -13.90 9.94 -1.14
N ASN A 33 -14.36 10.11 -2.37
CA ASN A 33 -14.11 9.11 -3.39
C ASN A 33 -12.60 8.93 -3.33
N SER A 34 -12.15 7.99 -2.50
CA SER A 34 -10.75 7.60 -2.43
C SER A 34 -10.49 6.97 -3.79
N TYR A 35 -10.02 7.80 -4.72
CA TYR A 35 -9.60 7.33 -6.03
C TYR A 35 -8.33 6.49 -5.92
N TYR A 36 -7.66 6.52 -4.77
CA TYR A 36 -6.42 5.84 -4.51
C TYR A 36 -6.59 4.70 -3.51
N PRO A 37 -5.78 3.64 -3.65
CA PRO A 37 -5.74 2.55 -2.70
C PRO A 37 -5.23 2.99 -1.34
N ASN A 38 -5.49 2.19 -0.30
CA ASN A 38 -4.88 2.36 1.02
C ASN A 38 -4.83 1.02 1.77
N ASP A 39 -4.25 1.02 2.95
CA ASP A 39 -3.96 -0.17 3.76
C ASP A 39 -4.72 -0.22 5.09
N ILE A 40 -5.78 0.59 5.24
CA ILE A 40 -6.58 0.69 6.47
C ILE A 40 -8.03 0.25 6.29
N ARG A 41 -8.39 -0.30 5.13
CA ARG A 41 -9.74 -0.80 4.85
C ARG A 41 -9.71 -2.09 4.03
N PRO A 42 -10.84 -2.81 3.92
CA PRO A 42 -10.93 -3.98 3.06
C PRO A 42 -11.01 -3.63 1.56
N GLY A 43 -10.54 -4.55 0.72
CA GLY A 43 -10.56 -4.45 -0.75
C GLY A 43 -11.01 -5.74 -1.43
N SER A 44 -11.19 -5.67 -2.76
CA SER A 44 -11.35 -6.85 -3.63
C SER A 44 -10.01 -7.37 -4.15
N ILE A 45 -9.00 -6.50 -4.20
CA ILE A 45 -7.63 -6.86 -4.55
C ILE A 45 -6.72 -6.40 -3.44
N LEU A 46 -5.78 -7.25 -3.06
CA LEU A 46 -4.73 -6.96 -2.09
C LEU A 46 -3.36 -7.03 -2.77
N PHE A 47 -2.56 -5.97 -2.62
CA PHE A 47 -1.16 -5.94 -3.01
C PHE A 47 -0.28 -6.04 -1.77
N PHE A 48 0.58 -7.05 -1.74
CA PHE A 48 1.63 -7.21 -0.73
C PHE A 48 2.95 -6.82 -1.37
N ASN A 49 3.45 -5.62 -1.03
CA ASN A 49 4.60 -5.02 -1.72
C ASN A 49 5.88 -5.84 -1.64
N ARG A 50 6.01 -6.72 -0.64
CA ARG A 50 7.22 -7.48 -0.39
C ARG A 50 6.87 -8.83 0.23
N TYR A 51 7.50 -9.87 -0.29
CA TYR A 51 7.71 -11.13 0.41
C TYR A 51 9.09 -11.67 0.06
N THR A 52 9.65 -12.46 0.97
CA THR A 52 10.85 -13.27 0.79
C THR A 52 10.56 -14.69 1.24
N SER A 53 11.17 -15.67 0.60
CA SER A 53 11.11 -17.06 1.02
C SER A 53 12.52 -17.69 1.06
N ASN A 54 12.88 -18.25 2.20
CA ASN A 54 14.10 -19.04 2.37
C ASN A 54 13.72 -20.46 2.82
N PRO A 55 13.54 -21.41 1.88
CA PRO A 55 13.13 -22.76 2.21
C PRO A 55 14.18 -23.52 3.03
N ASN A 56 15.46 -23.13 2.93
CA ASN A 56 16.56 -23.80 3.63
C ASN A 56 16.65 -23.36 5.10
N ASN A 57 16.25 -22.12 5.40
CA ASN A 57 16.25 -21.61 6.76
C ASN A 57 15.19 -20.51 6.95
N PRO A 58 13.91 -20.90 7.13
CA PRO A 58 12.82 -19.94 7.33
C PRO A 58 13.03 -19.03 8.54
N GLN A 59 13.73 -19.51 9.57
CA GLN A 59 14.05 -18.71 10.76
C GLN A 59 15.02 -17.57 10.46
N GLN A 60 15.83 -17.69 9.41
CA GLN A 60 16.75 -16.64 8.96
C GLN A 60 16.14 -15.71 7.91
N GLY A 61 15.09 -16.10 7.18
CA GLY A 61 14.39 -15.15 6.32
C GLY A 61 13.19 -15.74 5.59
N ASP A 62 11.99 -15.41 6.01
CA ASP A 62 10.77 -15.86 5.35
C ASP A 62 9.66 -14.83 5.55
N THR A 63 8.53 -15.04 4.87
CA THR A 63 7.33 -14.23 4.99
C THR A 63 6.16 -15.09 5.40
N GLN A 64 5.52 -14.73 6.51
CA GLN A 64 4.19 -15.24 6.83
C GLN A 64 3.15 -14.32 6.21
N LEU A 65 2.35 -14.86 5.29
CA LEU A 65 1.20 -14.17 4.71
C LEU A 65 -0.05 -14.51 5.51
N ASN A 66 -0.88 -13.51 5.76
CA ASN A 66 -2.19 -13.65 6.37
C ASN A 66 -3.21 -12.92 5.51
N ILE A 67 -4.30 -13.60 5.16
CA ILE A 67 -5.44 -13.01 4.45
C ILE A 67 -6.71 -13.35 5.22
N THR A 68 -7.51 -12.32 5.48
CA THR A 68 -8.75 -12.44 6.25
C THR A 68 -9.93 -11.96 5.42
N ASN A 69 -10.97 -12.78 5.39
CA ASN A 69 -12.28 -12.38 4.90
C ASN A 69 -13.10 -11.82 6.07
N VAL A 70 -13.38 -10.52 6.05
CA VAL A 70 -14.19 -9.84 7.10
C VAL A 70 -15.70 -9.87 6.81
N SER A 71 -16.14 -10.55 5.74
CA SER A 71 -17.57 -10.73 5.48
C SER A 71 -18.17 -11.72 6.48
N GLN A 72 -19.34 -11.36 7.00
CA GLN A 72 -20.09 -12.17 7.96
C GLN A 72 -20.99 -13.21 7.29
N SER A 73 -21.16 -13.16 5.97
CA SER A 73 -22.13 -13.98 5.24
C SER A 73 -21.63 -14.52 3.90
N LEU A 74 -20.55 -13.95 3.36
CA LEU A 74 -20.02 -14.34 2.06
C LEU A 74 -18.69 -15.06 2.22
N ARG A 75 -18.49 -16.10 1.41
CA ARG A 75 -17.18 -16.72 1.20
C ARG A 75 -16.41 -15.95 0.13
N ALA A 76 -15.08 -16.04 0.19
CA ALA A 76 -14.17 -15.51 -0.81
C ALA A 76 -13.45 -16.66 -1.53
N GLU A 77 -13.33 -16.58 -2.84
CA GLU A 77 -12.41 -17.38 -3.64
C GLU A 77 -11.33 -16.43 -4.17
N LEU A 78 -10.06 -16.72 -3.89
CA LEU A 78 -8.94 -15.84 -4.21
C LEU A 78 -8.02 -16.52 -5.21
N HIS A 79 -7.59 -15.78 -6.22
CA HIS A 79 -6.47 -16.14 -7.08
C HIS A 79 -5.26 -15.32 -6.66
N LEU A 80 -4.23 -15.98 -6.16
CA LEU A 80 -2.99 -15.35 -5.71
C LEU A 80 -1.94 -15.46 -6.80
N PHE A 81 -1.29 -14.35 -7.12
CA PHE A 81 -0.18 -14.24 -8.05
C PHE A 81 1.07 -13.80 -7.29
N LEU A 82 2.09 -14.63 -7.31
CA LEU A 82 3.39 -14.40 -6.69
C LEU A 82 4.36 -14.04 -7.81
N VAL A 83 4.86 -12.81 -7.79
CA VAL A 83 5.71 -12.29 -8.86
C VAL A 83 7.14 -12.21 -8.37
N ASP A 84 8.04 -12.91 -9.04
CA ASP A 84 9.49 -12.85 -8.79
C ASP A 84 10.02 -11.45 -9.15
N GLY A 85 10.62 -10.78 -8.18
CA GLY A 85 11.15 -9.44 -8.34
C GLY A 85 12.40 -9.34 -9.24
N ALA A 86 13.12 -10.44 -9.46
CA ALA A 86 14.30 -10.48 -10.30
C ALA A 86 13.94 -10.77 -11.77
N THR A 87 13.03 -11.71 -12.00
CA THR A 87 12.72 -12.24 -13.34
C THR A 87 11.36 -11.75 -13.89
N CYS A 88 10.49 -11.22 -13.03
CA CYS A 88 9.10 -10.89 -13.34
C CYS A 88 8.27 -12.12 -13.77
N THR A 89 8.69 -13.34 -13.46
CA THR A 89 7.86 -14.52 -13.68
C THR A 89 6.79 -14.63 -12.59
N VAL A 90 5.69 -15.28 -12.91
CA VAL A 90 4.52 -15.40 -12.03
C VAL A 90 4.30 -16.86 -11.68
N ALA A 91 4.19 -17.16 -10.39
CA ALA A 91 3.60 -18.38 -9.86
C ALA A 91 2.21 -18.05 -9.29
N ASP A 92 1.28 -18.99 -9.33
CA ASP A 92 -0.09 -18.73 -8.88
C ASP A 92 -0.76 -19.92 -8.22
N PHE A 93 -1.76 -19.63 -7.37
CA PHE A 93 -2.63 -20.64 -6.78
C PHE A 93 -3.94 -20.05 -6.27
N PHE A 94 -4.90 -20.92 -5.97
CA PHE A 94 -6.20 -20.53 -5.41
C PHE A 94 -6.28 -20.74 -3.91
N LEU A 95 -6.97 -19.83 -3.22
CA LEU A 95 -7.28 -19.90 -1.80
C LEU A 95 -8.76 -19.62 -1.57
N SER A 96 -9.43 -20.49 -0.83
CA SER A 96 -10.81 -20.27 -0.41
C SER A 96 -10.87 -19.85 1.07
N LEU A 97 -11.64 -18.81 1.36
CA LEU A 97 -11.93 -18.33 2.71
C LEU A 97 -13.44 -18.36 2.96
N THR A 98 -13.86 -19.02 4.02
CA THR A 98 -15.24 -18.92 4.51
C THR A 98 -15.47 -17.58 5.23
N GLN A 99 -16.71 -17.31 5.65
CA GLN A 99 -17.06 -16.09 6.38
C GLN A 99 -16.23 -15.94 7.66
N ASN A 100 -15.71 -14.74 7.94
CA ASN A 100 -14.86 -14.42 9.09
C ASN A 100 -13.58 -15.27 9.22
N GLN A 101 -13.13 -15.93 8.15
CA GLN A 101 -11.94 -16.80 8.19
C GLN A 101 -10.66 -16.03 7.88
N THR A 102 -9.58 -16.44 8.54
CA THR A 102 -8.20 -16.07 8.17
C THR A 102 -7.44 -17.31 7.71
N SER A 103 -6.67 -17.19 6.62
CA SER A 103 -5.66 -18.17 6.24
C SER A 103 -4.27 -17.59 6.46
N SER A 104 -3.37 -18.41 7.00
CA SER A 104 -2.01 -18.03 7.36
C SER A 104 -1.03 -19.13 6.96
N PHE A 105 0.01 -18.78 6.22
CA PHE A 105 1.04 -19.72 5.77
C PHE A 105 2.36 -19.02 5.46
N LEU A 106 3.44 -19.80 5.36
CA LEU A 106 4.76 -19.31 4.98
C LEU A 106 4.89 -19.30 3.46
N LEU A 107 5.56 -18.28 2.93
CA LEU A 107 5.79 -18.15 1.49
C LEU A 107 6.78 -19.20 0.97
N SER A 108 7.66 -19.71 1.81
CA SER A 108 8.55 -20.83 1.46
C SER A 108 7.82 -22.13 1.15
N ASP A 109 6.58 -22.33 1.62
CA ASP A 109 5.79 -23.52 1.30
C ASP A 109 5.18 -23.47 -0.11
N TYR A 110 5.01 -22.26 -0.67
CA TYR A 110 4.28 -22.03 -1.94
C TYR A 110 5.17 -21.55 -3.08
N ASP A 111 6.17 -20.73 -2.79
CA ASP A 111 7.11 -20.21 -3.80
C ASP A 111 8.54 -20.16 -3.22
N PRO A 112 9.19 -21.33 -3.04
CA PRO A 112 10.44 -21.48 -2.32
C PRO A 112 11.62 -20.82 -3.03
N GLY A 113 12.35 -19.95 -2.33
CA GLY A 113 13.60 -19.35 -2.79
C GLY A 113 13.40 -18.07 -3.60
N VAL A 114 12.21 -17.50 -3.59
CA VAL A 114 11.80 -16.34 -4.38
C VAL A 114 11.60 -15.11 -3.50
N GLN A 115 11.79 -13.96 -4.10
CA GLN A 115 11.68 -12.65 -3.48
C GLN A 115 10.95 -11.71 -4.42
N GLY A 116 9.85 -11.11 -3.98
CA GLY A 116 9.09 -10.22 -4.84
C GLY A 116 7.84 -9.68 -4.17
N TYR A 117 6.72 -9.66 -4.88
CA TYR A 117 5.44 -9.15 -4.40
C TYR A 117 4.29 -10.11 -4.70
N ILE A 118 3.17 -9.95 -3.99
CA ILE A 118 1.99 -10.81 -4.12
C ILE A 118 0.79 -9.96 -4.49
N VAL A 119 -0.05 -10.45 -5.39
CA VAL A 119 -1.37 -9.89 -5.70
C VAL A 119 -2.42 -10.94 -5.40
N ALA A 120 -3.33 -10.67 -4.48
CA ALA A 120 -4.50 -11.52 -4.25
C ALA A 120 -5.74 -10.87 -4.86
N VAL A 121 -6.36 -11.55 -5.81
CA VAL A 121 -7.56 -11.07 -6.52
C VAL A 121 -8.76 -11.89 -6.07
N ALA A 122 -9.81 -11.22 -5.59
CA ALA A 122 -11.07 -11.90 -5.35
C ALA A 122 -11.73 -12.32 -6.66
N THR A 123 -12.21 -13.55 -6.69
CA THR A 123 -12.81 -14.19 -7.85
C THR A 123 -14.12 -14.90 -7.49
N ASN A 124 -14.89 -15.25 -8.52
CA ASN A 124 -16.02 -16.16 -8.43
C ASN A 124 -15.91 -17.14 -9.61
N GLY A 125 -15.52 -18.38 -9.34
CA GLY A 125 -15.28 -19.38 -10.39
C GLY A 125 -14.16 -18.95 -11.35
N GLY A 126 -13.11 -18.31 -10.84
CA GLY A 126 -11.97 -17.81 -11.63
C GLY A 126 -12.16 -16.42 -12.25
N THR A 127 -13.38 -15.88 -12.25
CA THR A 127 -13.64 -14.52 -12.78
C THR A 127 -13.41 -13.46 -11.69
N PRO A 128 -12.61 -12.41 -11.92
CA PRO A 128 -12.45 -11.34 -10.94
C PRO A 128 -13.79 -10.69 -10.54
N ALA A 129 -14.06 -10.66 -9.24
CA ALA A 129 -15.36 -10.31 -8.68
C ALA A 129 -15.28 -9.12 -7.72
N GLN A 130 -16.43 -8.47 -7.49
CA GLN A 130 -16.55 -7.43 -6.47
C GLN A 130 -16.72 -8.07 -5.09
N PHE A 131 -15.64 -8.08 -4.32
CA PHE A 131 -15.59 -8.64 -2.99
C PHE A 131 -14.76 -7.75 -2.06
N ASN A 132 -15.28 -6.56 -1.73
CA ASN A 132 -14.60 -5.54 -0.92
C ASN A 132 -14.60 -5.89 0.59
N HIS A 133 -14.17 -7.10 0.93
CA HIS A 133 -14.17 -7.66 2.29
C HIS A 133 -12.86 -8.36 2.65
N LEU A 134 -11.79 -8.15 1.88
CA LEU A 134 -10.49 -8.75 2.17
C LEU A 134 -9.59 -7.74 2.86
N ILE A 135 -8.92 -8.20 3.91
CA ILE A 135 -7.76 -7.53 4.50
C ILE A 135 -6.60 -8.53 4.53
N GLY A 136 -5.38 -8.04 4.64
CA GLY A 136 -4.22 -8.92 4.75
C GLY A 136 -3.01 -8.23 5.32
N THR A 137 -2.08 -9.04 5.82
CA THR A 137 -0.83 -8.60 6.42
C THR A 137 0.27 -9.60 6.12
N VAL A 138 1.47 -9.10 5.83
CA VAL A 138 2.70 -9.91 5.76
C VAL A 138 3.62 -9.59 6.92
N TYR A 139 4.15 -10.63 7.56
CA TYR A 139 5.26 -10.55 8.51
C TYR A 139 6.51 -10.99 7.77
N ILE A 140 7.42 -10.06 7.52
CA ILE A 140 8.62 -10.26 6.73
C ILE A 140 9.82 -10.34 7.66
N ARG A 141 10.66 -11.34 7.46
CA ARG A 141 12.02 -11.40 7.98
C ARG A 141 12.99 -11.52 6.82
N GLU A 142 13.92 -10.61 6.73
CA GLU A 142 14.99 -10.61 5.73
C GLU A 142 16.22 -11.36 6.27
N THR A 143 17.02 -11.92 5.37
CA THR A 143 18.25 -12.65 5.72
C THR A 143 19.33 -11.78 6.36
N ASP A 144 19.25 -10.47 6.15
CA ASP A 144 20.09 -9.48 6.81
C ASP A 144 19.55 -9.04 8.19
N GLY A 145 18.52 -9.70 8.71
CA GLY A 145 17.94 -9.43 10.02
C GLY A 145 16.96 -8.27 10.07
N ARG A 146 16.65 -7.61 8.94
CA ARG A 146 15.51 -6.67 8.90
C ARG A 146 14.20 -7.41 9.08
N THR A 147 13.27 -6.79 9.80
CA THR A 147 11.92 -7.31 9.98
C THR A 147 10.91 -6.20 9.73
N ALA A 148 9.79 -6.54 9.11
CA ALA A 148 8.68 -5.62 8.89
C ALA A 148 7.33 -6.33 9.02
N VAL A 149 6.32 -5.58 9.42
CA VAL A 149 4.92 -6.00 9.33
C VAL A 149 4.24 -5.01 8.39
N LEU A 150 3.85 -5.46 7.22
CA LEU A 150 3.22 -4.61 6.22
C LEU A 150 1.77 -5.05 6.01
N PRO A 151 0.79 -4.17 6.23
CA PRO A 151 -0.57 -4.43 5.77
C PRO A 151 -0.59 -4.44 4.24
N ALA A 152 -1.53 -5.19 3.67
CA ALA A 152 -1.77 -5.16 2.24
C ALA A 152 -2.28 -3.79 1.81
N ILE A 153 -1.82 -3.33 0.64
CA ILE A 153 -2.47 -2.21 -0.03
C ILE A 153 -3.74 -2.75 -0.69
N SER A 154 -4.89 -2.34 -0.16
CA SER A 154 -6.21 -2.74 -0.62
C SER A 154 -6.69 -1.84 -1.76
N PHE A 155 -7.29 -2.46 -2.77
CA PHE A 155 -7.99 -1.81 -3.86
C PHE A 155 -9.45 -2.22 -3.83
N LEU A 156 -10.35 -1.24 -3.78
CA LEU A 156 -11.76 -1.49 -4.00
C LEU A 156 -12.02 -1.79 -5.47
N LYS A 157 -12.90 -2.76 -5.72
CA LYS A 157 -13.67 -2.79 -6.96
C LYS A 157 -14.86 -1.84 -6.80
N ARG A 158 -14.90 -0.81 -7.64
CA ARG A 158 -15.88 0.28 -7.62
C ARG A 158 -17.09 -0.03 -8.50
N SER A 159 -16.88 -0.69 -9.63
CA SER A 159 -17.96 -1.08 -10.54
C SER A 159 -18.72 -2.31 -10.00
N PRO A 160 -20.06 -2.38 -10.14
CA PRO A 160 -20.83 -3.55 -9.78
C PRO A 160 -20.46 -4.79 -10.61
N GLY A 161 -20.56 -5.97 -9.98
CA GLY A 161 -20.52 -7.27 -10.67
C GLY A 161 -19.11 -7.80 -10.98
N GLU A 162 -19.05 -8.78 -11.87
CA GLU A 162 -17.83 -9.47 -12.30
C GLU A 162 -17.18 -8.80 -13.52
N ILE A 163 -15.86 -8.94 -13.65
CA ILE A 163 -15.14 -8.51 -14.85
C ILE A 163 -15.51 -9.41 -16.02
N GLN A 164 -15.89 -8.82 -17.14
CA GLN A 164 -16.18 -9.57 -18.35
C GLN A 164 -14.88 -10.04 -19.01
N PRO A 165 -14.79 -11.31 -19.44
CA PRO A 165 -13.61 -11.79 -20.15
C PRO A 165 -13.48 -11.10 -21.50
N LYS A 166 -12.24 -10.95 -21.96
CA LYS A 166 -11.92 -10.61 -23.35
C LYS A 166 -12.24 -11.80 -24.26
N GLN A 167 -12.19 -11.56 -25.58
CA GLN A 167 -12.43 -12.60 -26.60
C GLN A 167 -11.49 -13.80 -26.51
N ASP A 168 -10.29 -13.61 -25.95
CA ASP A 168 -9.29 -14.65 -25.72
C ASP A 168 -9.46 -15.39 -24.38
N GLY A 169 -10.49 -15.05 -23.60
CA GLY A 169 -10.73 -15.62 -22.28
C GLY A 169 -9.91 -15.00 -21.14
N SER A 170 -9.04 -14.02 -21.44
CA SER A 170 -8.29 -13.29 -20.41
C SER A 170 -9.14 -12.20 -19.74
N TYR A 171 -8.75 -11.80 -18.53
CA TYR A 171 -9.36 -10.68 -17.82
C TYR A 171 -8.36 -9.52 -17.76
N SER A 172 -8.86 -8.29 -17.86
CA SER A 172 -8.05 -7.08 -17.68
C SER A 172 -8.55 -6.33 -16.47
N LEU A 173 -7.67 -6.11 -15.51
CA LEU A 173 -7.99 -5.34 -14.30
C LEU A 173 -7.71 -3.86 -14.59
N LEU A 174 -8.74 -3.02 -14.59
CA LEU A 174 -8.61 -1.60 -14.89
C LEU A 174 -8.56 -0.75 -13.61
N PHE A 175 -7.35 -0.32 -13.26
CA PHE A 175 -7.08 0.59 -12.14
C PHE A 175 -7.18 2.06 -12.58
N ASN A 176 -8.38 2.46 -13.00
CA ASN A 176 -8.65 3.78 -13.60
C ASN A 176 -9.51 4.69 -12.72
N GLY A 177 -9.79 4.28 -11.48
CA GLY A 177 -10.70 5.00 -10.59
C GLY A 177 -12.18 4.81 -10.94
N ILE A 178 -12.54 4.00 -11.92
CA ILE A 178 -13.94 3.69 -12.30
C ILE A 178 -14.26 2.23 -12.00
N GLU A 179 -13.42 1.30 -12.49
CA GLU A 179 -13.62 -0.13 -12.28
C GLU A 179 -12.97 -0.58 -10.97
N TYR A 180 -11.67 -0.36 -10.84
CA TYR A 180 -10.95 -0.40 -9.57
C TYR A 180 -10.45 1.00 -9.22
N GLU A 181 -10.00 1.16 -7.98
CA GLU A 181 -9.24 2.34 -7.59
C GLU A 181 -7.99 2.51 -8.43
N GLN A 182 -7.60 3.76 -8.62
CA GLN A 182 -6.50 4.15 -9.46
C GLN A 182 -5.18 4.01 -8.72
N PHE A 183 -4.17 3.45 -9.39
CA PHE A 183 -2.81 3.51 -8.88
C PHE A 183 -2.30 4.96 -8.78
N PRO A 184 -1.54 5.30 -7.74
CA PRO A 184 -0.80 6.54 -7.74
C PRO A 184 0.41 6.42 -8.69
N SER A 185 0.92 7.56 -9.13
CA SER A 185 2.20 7.68 -9.85
C SER A 185 3.25 8.47 -9.07
N SER A 186 2.89 8.91 -7.86
CA SER A 186 3.75 9.66 -6.95
C SER A 186 3.64 9.08 -5.55
N LEU A 187 4.79 8.79 -4.94
CA LEU A 187 4.93 8.17 -3.63
C LEU A 187 5.85 9.00 -2.75
N ALA A 188 5.73 8.84 -1.43
CA ALA A 188 6.62 9.47 -0.48
C ALA A 188 7.00 8.56 0.68
N ILE A 189 8.25 8.67 1.10
CA ILE A 189 8.69 8.29 2.45
C ILE A 189 8.56 9.55 3.29
N SER A 190 7.71 9.51 4.32
CA SER A 190 7.42 10.68 5.16
C SER A 190 8.60 11.08 6.05
N SER A 191 9.40 10.10 6.50
CA SER A 191 10.65 10.33 7.21
C SER A 191 11.54 9.08 7.18
N PHE A 192 12.85 9.28 7.16
CA PHE A 192 13.85 8.25 7.41
C PHE A 192 15.04 8.83 8.19
N ASN A 193 15.68 7.99 9.00
CA ASN A 193 16.88 8.34 9.74
C ASN A 193 18.14 8.29 8.87
N SER A 194 19.21 8.94 9.32
CA SER A 194 20.52 8.87 8.67
C SER A 194 20.96 7.44 8.31
N GLN A 195 21.35 7.27 7.06
CA GLN A 195 21.88 6.00 6.55
C GLN A 195 23.35 5.74 6.95
N VAL A 196 23.91 6.59 7.82
CA VAL A 196 25.21 6.36 8.46
C VAL A 196 25.07 5.34 9.60
N THR A 197 23.95 5.41 10.33
CA THR A 197 23.66 4.54 11.49
C THR A 197 22.61 3.49 11.16
N ASP A 198 21.70 3.82 10.24
CA ASP A 198 20.54 2.98 9.93
C ASP A 198 20.67 2.39 8.51
N GLN A 199 20.05 1.24 8.31
CA GLN A 199 19.99 0.55 7.02
C GLN A 199 18.56 0.55 6.51
N GLY A 200 18.27 1.47 5.60
CA GLY A 200 16.98 1.58 4.91
C GLY A 200 17.01 0.89 3.55
N SER A 201 15.96 0.14 3.25
CA SER A 201 15.71 -0.47 1.95
C SER A 201 14.36 -0.01 1.41
N LEU A 202 14.39 0.45 0.16
CA LEU A 202 13.22 0.86 -0.60
C LEU A 202 12.74 -0.32 -1.44
N VAL A 203 11.45 -0.60 -1.35
CA VAL A 203 10.71 -1.49 -2.25
C VAL A 203 9.81 -0.63 -3.13
N LEU A 204 9.91 -0.80 -4.44
CA LEU A 204 9.00 -0.21 -5.40
C LEU A 204 8.57 -1.27 -6.39
N LEU A 205 7.34 -1.18 -6.85
CA LEU A 205 6.83 -2.03 -7.92
C LEU A 205 5.94 -1.22 -8.87
N SER A 206 5.99 -1.56 -10.15
CA SER A 206 5.07 -1.03 -11.16
C SER A 206 4.15 -2.16 -11.60
N PRO A 207 2.89 -2.15 -11.13
CA PRO A 207 1.98 -3.25 -11.37
C PRO A 207 1.47 -3.23 -12.81
N THR A 208 1.23 -4.42 -13.35
CA THR A 208 0.68 -4.65 -14.69
C THR A 208 -0.82 -4.91 -14.61
N SER A 209 -1.55 -4.53 -15.66
CA SER A 209 -2.97 -4.86 -15.83
C SER A 209 -3.21 -6.32 -16.20
N ASP A 210 -2.16 -7.01 -16.66
CA ASP A 210 -2.14 -8.44 -16.97
C ASP A 210 -1.27 -9.15 -15.95
N LEU A 211 -1.89 -9.97 -15.09
CA LEU A 211 -1.20 -10.71 -14.03
C LEU A 211 -0.72 -12.09 -14.48
N THR A 212 -0.97 -12.48 -15.73
CA THR A 212 -0.50 -13.76 -16.29
C THR A 212 0.92 -13.68 -16.84
N PHE A 213 1.35 -12.47 -17.21
CA PHE A 213 2.72 -12.17 -17.63
C PHE A 213 3.24 -10.99 -16.81
N GLY A 214 4.32 -11.15 -16.05
CA GLY A 214 4.92 -10.01 -15.35
C GLY A 214 5.51 -9.03 -16.36
N ALA A 215 4.89 -7.86 -16.49
CA ALA A 215 5.26 -6.88 -17.51
C ALA A 215 6.71 -6.38 -17.34
N VAL A 216 7.37 -6.13 -18.47
CA VAL A 216 8.84 -6.04 -18.57
C VAL A 216 9.33 -4.64 -18.95
N ASN A 217 8.44 -3.65 -19.05
CA ASN A 217 8.85 -2.31 -19.44
C ASN A 217 9.65 -1.64 -18.33
N GLN A 218 10.89 -1.27 -18.64
CA GLN A 218 11.69 -0.48 -17.74
C GLN A 218 11.13 0.95 -17.69
N ILE A 219 10.83 1.43 -16.49
CA ILE A 219 10.37 2.79 -16.23
C ILE A 219 11.43 3.56 -15.44
N SER A 220 11.47 4.87 -15.67
CA SER A 220 12.33 5.79 -14.93
C SER A 220 11.52 6.49 -13.85
N ILE A 221 12.05 6.49 -12.63
CA ILE A 221 11.45 7.12 -11.46
C ILE A 221 12.32 8.30 -11.06
N PHE A 222 11.74 9.49 -11.07
CA PHE A 222 12.40 10.69 -10.57
C PHE A 222 12.25 10.75 -9.05
N THR A 223 13.34 11.03 -8.35
CA THR A 223 13.38 11.06 -6.88
C THR A 223 13.95 12.36 -6.37
N LEU A 224 13.32 12.91 -5.34
CA LEU A 224 13.76 14.09 -4.61
C LEU A 224 13.91 13.73 -3.14
N LEU A 225 15.14 13.81 -2.65
CA LEU A 225 15.46 13.80 -1.24
C LEU A 225 15.39 15.22 -0.70
N TYR A 226 14.83 15.39 0.50
CA TYR A 226 14.88 16.62 1.27
C TYR A 226 15.50 16.33 2.63
N ASP A 227 16.48 17.14 3.04
CA ASP A 227 16.98 17.12 4.42
C ASP A 227 16.09 17.94 5.35
N ASP A 228 16.42 17.92 6.65
CA ASP A 228 15.74 18.67 7.70
C ASP A 228 16.03 20.19 7.68
N THR A 229 16.74 20.67 6.66
CA THR A 229 16.98 22.10 6.36
C THR A 229 16.39 22.52 5.02
N GLU A 230 15.43 21.74 4.50
CA GLU A 230 14.69 22.01 3.27
C GLU A 230 15.54 21.95 1.99
N LYS A 231 16.80 21.49 2.08
CA LYS A 231 17.64 21.35 0.90
C LYS A 231 17.26 20.11 0.13
N SER A 232 17.04 20.28 -1.17
CA SER A 232 16.67 19.19 -2.06
C SER A 232 17.86 18.61 -2.82
N PHE A 233 17.79 17.31 -3.09
CA PHE A 233 18.75 16.59 -3.90
C PHE A 233 18.03 15.57 -4.77
N SER A 234 18.30 15.59 -6.08
CA SER A 234 17.60 14.73 -7.04
C SER A 234 18.42 13.51 -7.44
N SER A 235 17.71 12.44 -7.77
CA SER A 235 18.26 11.27 -8.44
C SER A 235 17.20 10.63 -9.34
N SER A 236 17.61 9.68 -10.16
CA SER A 236 16.71 8.87 -10.98
C SER A 236 17.04 7.41 -10.85
N ILE A 237 16.00 6.59 -10.71
CA ILE A 237 16.11 5.14 -10.52
C ILE A 237 15.36 4.45 -11.65
N GLN A 238 15.90 3.32 -12.10
CA GLN A 238 15.25 2.48 -13.08
C GLN A 238 14.53 1.33 -12.37
N LEU A 239 13.32 1.04 -12.79
CA LEU A 239 12.49 -0.05 -12.27
C LEU A 239 11.93 -0.85 -13.44
N ARG A 240 11.91 -2.18 -13.34
CA ARG A 240 11.22 -3.06 -14.30
C ARG A 240 9.84 -3.42 -13.78
N CYS A 241 9.62 -4.66 -13.32
CA CYS A 241 8.42 -4.99 -12.54
C CYS A 241 8.58 -4.61 -11.06
N TYR A 242 9.80 -4.69 -10.55
CA TYR A 242 10.10 -4.63 -9.13
C TYR A 242 11.49 -4.04 -8.89
N LEU A 243 11.65 -3.36 -7.76
CA LEU A 243 12.92 -2.86 -7.26
C LEU A 243 12.98 -3.10 -5.76
N TYR A 244 14.11 -3.66 -5.33
CA TYR A 244 14.49 -3.71 -3.93
C TYR A 244 15.94 -3.24 -3.81
N SER A 245 16.15 -2.09 -3.18
CA SER A 245 17.46 -1.46 -3.12
C SER A 245 17.68 -0.74 -1.79
N SER A 246 18.92 -0.74 -1.31
CA SER A 246 19.29 0.15 -0.20
C SER A 246 19.11 1.61 -0.59
N LEU A 247 18.77 2.44 0.39
CA LEU A 247 18.58 3.87 0.18
C LEU A 247 19.90 4.57 -0.22
N THR A 248 21.03 4.03 0.24
CA THR A 248 22.38 4.48 -0.14
C THR A 248 22.69 4.32 -1.63
N ASN A 249 22.13 3.31 -2.28
CA ASN A 249 22.32 3.09 -3.72
C ASN A 249 21.52 4.08 -4.57
N LEU A 250 20.43 4.65 -4.04
CA LEU A 250 19.55 5.54 -4.78
C LEU A 250 20.19 6.91 -5.07
N PHE A 251 21.07 7.37 -4.18
CA PHE A 251 21.71 8.70 -4.26
C PHE A 251 23.24 8.57 -4.26
N ASN A 252 23.76 7.71 -5.15
CA ASN A 252 25.20 7.43 -5.24
C ASN A 252 25.99 8.45 -6.09
N ARG A 253 25.32 9.26 -6.92
CA ARG A 253 25.93 10.26 -7.81
C ARG A 253 25.58 11.66 -7.33
N GLY A 254 26.58 12.50 -6.99
CA GLY A 254 26.39 13.93 -6.66
C GLY A 254 26.38 14.29 -5.16
N GLY A 255 26.66 13.32 -4.29
CA GLY A 255 26.76 13.52 -2.84
C GLY A 255 25.88 12.53 -2.12
N SER A 256 26.48 11.41 -1.69
CA SER A 256 25.85 10.30 -0.97
C SER A 256 24.73 10.73 -0.04
N ILE A 257 23.66 9.94 0.07
CA ILE A 257 22.58 10.17 1.05
C ILE A 257 23.12 10.37 2.47
N THR A 258 24.23 9.71 2.83
CA THR A 258 24.88 9.84 4.14
C THR A 258 25.51 11.21 4.39
N ARG A 259 25.81 11.97 3.33
CA ARG A 259 26.29 13.35 3.40
C ARG A 259 25.15 14.35 3.46
N GLN A 260 24.05 14.08 2.75
CA GLN A 260 22.87 14.96 2.76
C GLN A 260 22.07 14.80 4.06
N VAL A 261 22.03 13.58 4.62
CA VAL A 261 21.42 13.28 5.92
C VAL A 261 22.47 12.64 6.83
N PRO A 262 23.34 13.46 7.48
CA PRO A 262 24.35 12.98 8.41
C PRO A 262 23.77 12.33 9.67
N ALA A 263 24.62 11.67 10.47
CA ALA A 263 24.22 11.02 11.71
C ALA A 263 23.44 11.98 12.64
N GLY A 264 22.34 11.51 13.21
CA GLY A 264 21.46 12.30 14.07
C GLY A 264 20.47 13.22 13.34
N ARG A 265 20.44 13.19 11.99
CA ARG A 265 19.50 13.95 11.16
C ARG A 265 18.48 13.02 10.50
N THR A 266 17.39 13.61 10.03
CA THR A 266 16.33 12.92 9.28
C THR A 266 16.15 13.56 7.92
N GLY A 267 15.60 12.80 6.97
CA GLY A 267 15.15 13.34 5.69
C GLY A 267 13.84 12.71 5.27
N TRP A 268 13.29 13.18 4.16
CA TRP A 268 12.12 12.58 3.52
C TRP A 268 12.32 12.53 2.01
N ILE A 269 11.63 11.61 1.34
CA ILE A 269 11.83 11.38 -0.10
C ILE A 269 10.48 11.44 -0.80
N ARG A 270 10.44 12.15 -1.92
CA ARG A 270 9.36 12.10 -2.90
C ARG A 270 9.82 11.38 -4.15
N MET A 271 8.95 10.55 -4.71
CA MET A 271 9.19 9.79 -5.94
C MET A 271 8.04 10.03 -6.90
N SER A 272 8.35 10.16 -8.19
CA SER A 272 7.33 10.36 -9.23
C SER A 272 7.75 9.64 -10.51
N ALA A 273 6.77 9.04 -11.19
CA ALA A 273 6.96 8.39 -12.48
C ALA A 273 5.78 8.69 -13.42
N THR A 274 5.95 8.36 -14.70
CA THR A 274 4.87 8.40 -15.69
C THR A 274 3.97 7.16 -15.64
N SER A 275 4.40 6.11 -14.92
CA SER A 275 3.69 4.85 -14.76
C SER A 275 3.21 4.66 -13.31
N PRO A 276 2.18 3.81 -13.09
CA PRO A 276 1.75 3.38 -11.78
C PRO A 276 2.88 2.91 -10.87
N LEU A 277 2.83 3.30 -9.60
CA LEU A 277 3.79 2.91 -8.57
C LEU A 277 3.08 2.62 -7.25
N ILE A 278 3.49 1.55 -6.59
CA ILE A 278 3.29 1.34 -5.15
C ILE A 278 4.59 0.81 -4.54
N GLY A 279 4.67 0.74 -3.21
CA GLY A 279 5.86 0.24 -2.56
C GLY A 279 5.84 0.36 -1.06
N SER A 280 6.97 0.00 -0.46
CA SER A 280 7.18 0.06 0.99
C SER A 280 8.61 0.48 1.32
N PHE A 281 8.83 0.90 2.56
CA PHE A 281 10.15 1.18 3.10
C PHE A 281 10.39 0.33 4.34
N ILE A 282 11.55 -0.31 4.41
CA ILE A 282 11.96 -1.18 5.52
C ILE A 282 13.28 -0.66 6.08
N ILE A 283 13.35 -0.46 7.40
CA ILE A 283 14.53 0.09 8.07
C ILE A 283 14.97 -0.79 9.24
N ARG A 284 16.28 -0.84 9.45
CA ARG A 284 16.90 -1.34 10.68
C ARG A 284 17.99 -0.36 11.12
N GLY A 285 17.75 0.28 12.26
CA GLY A 285 18.73 1.04 13.01
C GLY A 285 19.04 0.37 14.35
N PRO A 286 19.93 0.97 15.17
CA PRO A 286 20.27 0.46 16.50
C PRO A 286 19.11 0.58 17.50
N VAL A 287 18.18 1.52 17.29
CA VAL A 287 17.04 1.79 18.18
C VAL A 287 15.71 1.45 17.52
N PHE A 288 15.53 1.85 16.26
CA PHE A 288 14.27 1.69 15.53
C PHE A 288 14.42 0.71 14.38
N SER A 289 13.44 -0.17 14.21
CA SER A 289 13.35 -1.11 13.09
C SER A 289 11.90 -1.33 12.73
N GLY A 290 11.64 -1.65 11.47
CA GLY A 290 10.29 -1.95 11.00
C GLY A 290 10.12 -1.64 9.53
N GLY A 291 8.88 -1.54 9.08
CA GLY A 291 8.56 -1.06 7.75
C GLY A 291 7.14 -0.54 7.65
N HIS A 292 6.86 0.21 6.61
CA HIS A 292 5.54 0.74 6.29
C HIS A 292 5.36 0.84 4.77
N ASN A 293 4.10 0.84 4.32
CA ASN A 293 3.78 1.16 2.93
C ASN A 293 4.04 2.64 2.66
N LEU A 294 4.45 2.97 1.44
CA LEU A 294 4.73 4.35 1.06
C LEU A 294 3.45 5.17 0.97
N HIS A 295 3.55 6.44 1.36
CA HIS A 295 2.41 7.34 1.27
C HIS A 295 2.10 7.71 -0.18
N THR A 296 0.84 7.69 -0.56
CA THR A 296 0.39 8.17 -1.86
C THR A 296 0.43 9.69 -1.88
N SER A 297 1.26 10.27 -2.73
CA SER A 297 1.32 11.71 -2.95
C SER A 297 0.31 12.06 -4.04
N GLY A 298 -0.87 12.50 -3.64
CA GLY A 298 -1.90 12.99 -4.54
C GLY A 298 -1.49 14.33 -5.14
N ALA A 299 -0.65 14.34 -6.16
CA ALA A 299 -0.46 15.48 -7.02
C ALA A 299 -0.42 14.98 -8.46
N ALA A 300 -1.44 15.37 -9.23
CA ALA A 300 -1.35 15.41 -10.67
C ALA A 300 0.00 16.01 -11.07
N ALA A 301 0.63 15.45 -12.09
CA ALA A 301 1.83 15.99 -12.69
C ALA A 301 1.67 17.51 -12.86
N PHE A 302 2.46 18.29 -12.12
CA PHE A 302 2.71 19.66 -12.51
C PHE A 302 3.60 19.56 -13.75
N LEU A 303 2.97 19.71 -14.92
CA LEU A 303 3.66 20.16 -16.12
C LEU A 303 3.92 21.66 -15.98
#